data_AF-A0A2T5VGP9-F1
#
_entry.id   AF-A0A2T5VGP9-F1
#
_cell.length_a   1.000
_cell.length_b   1.000
_cell.length_c   1.000
_cell.angle_alpha   90.00
_cell.angle_beta   90.00
_cell.angle_gamma   90.00
#
_symmetry.space_group_name_H-M   'P 1'
#
loop_
_entity.id
_entity.type
_entity.pdbx_description
1 polymer ?
#
loop_
_entity_poly.entity_id
_entity_poly.type
_entity_poly.pdbx_seq_one_letter_code
_entity_poly.pdbx_strand_id
1 'polypeptide(L)'
;MKPEEQENVPEHQLDHPVNDHVGGADDARATAQQIGSGEIEAVAVSAAPLCERRLRLREMRAELVARRDAGHGDLQPLIDEIDRTLARLPKA
;
A
#
# COMPACT_ATOMS: atom_id res chain seq x y z
N MET A 1 15.79 21.68 -56.77
CA MET A 1 15.89 20.50 -55.88
C MET A 1 14.60 20.42 -55.08
N LYS A 2 13.88 19.31 -55.19
CA LYS A 2 12.62 19.03 -54.48
C LYS A 2 12.96 18.38 -53.14
N PRO A 3 12.23 18.63 -52.04
CA PRO A 3 12.35 17.82 -50.83
C PRO A 3 11.51 16.55 -50.98
N GLU A 4 12.12 15.40 -50.67
CA GLU A 4 11.47 14.10 -50.61
C GLU A 4 10.78 13.94 -49.25
N GLU A 5 9.51 13.54 -49.28
CA GLU A 5 8.79 12.98 -48.14
C GLU A 5 9.46 11.68 -47.70
N GLN A 6 9.80 11.58 -46.41
CA GLN A 6 9.98 10.30 -45.73
C GLN A 6 9.06 10.27 -44.51
N GLU A 7 7.98 9.52 -44.70
CA GLU A 7 7.12 8.97 -43.66
C GLU A 7 7.98 8.19 -42.66
N ASN A 8 8.05 8.66 -41.41
CA ASN A 8 8.68 7.90 -40.33
C ASN A 8 7.65 7.62 -39.23
N VAL A 9 7.43 6.34 -39.04
CA VAL A 9 6.55 5.68 -38.07
C VAL A 9 6.80 6.15 -36.63
N PRO A 10 5.76 6.21 -35.76
CA PRO A 10 5.97 6.54 -34.35
C PRO A 10 6.74 5.41 -33.67
N GLU A 11 8.00 5.69 -33.32
CA GLU A 11 8.79 4.84 -32.43
C GLU A 11 8.06 4.73 -31.09
N HIS A 12 7.75 3.48 -30.71
CA HIS A 12 7.42 3.12 -29.34
C HIS A 12 8.52 3.67 -28.44
N GLN A 13 8.20 4.71 -27.67
CA GLN A 13 9.14 5.27 -26.72
C GLN A 13 9.37 4.22 -25.65
N LEU A 14 10.55 3.62 -25.75
CA LEU A 14 11.08 2.58 -24.90
C LEU A 14 10.77 2.86 -23.43
N ASP A 15 10.23 1.84 -22.76
CA ASP A 15 10.40 1.62 -21.33
C ASP A 15 11.88 1.89 -20.99
N HIS A 16 12.15 3.05 -20.40
CA HIS A 16 13.38 3.24 -19.67
C HIS A 16 13.18 2.45 -18.37
N PRO A 17 13.89 1.33 -18.14
CA PRO A 17 13.89 0.74 -16.82
C PRO A 17 14.44 1.81 -15.89
N VAL A 18 13.60 2.29 -14.97
CA VAL A 18 14.07 3.09 -13.84
C VAL A 18 15.11 2.24 -13.14
N ASN A 19 16.37 2.65 -13.24
CA ASN A 19 17.47 2.04 -12.53
C ASN A 19 17.41 2.53 -11.08
N ASP A 20 16.32 2.16 -10.40
CA ASP A 20 16.21 2.31 -8.96
C ASP A 20 17.17 1.29 -8.34
N HIS A 21 18.02 1.79 -7.45
CA HIS A 21 18.95 1.00 -6.66
C HIS A 21 18.17 0.06 -5.74
N VAL A 22 17.76 -1.09 -6.28
CA VAL A 22 17.18 -2.19 -5.51
C VAL A 22 18.26 -2.77 -4.60
N GLY A 23 18.03 -2.71 -3.28
CA GLY A 23 18.82 -3.48 -2.30
C GLY A 23 19.71 -2.69 -1.34
N GLY A 24 19.42 -1.41 -1.07
CA GLY A 24 19.98 -0.72 0.10
C GLY A 24 19.36 -1.21 1.41
N ALA A 25 20.07 -1.17 2.54
CA ALA A 25 19.50 -1.54 3.84
C ALA A 25 18.26 -0.69 4.24
N ASP A 26 18.10 0.49 3.62
CA ASP A 26 16.91 1.34 3.74
C ASP A 26 15.69 0.80 2.96
N ASP A 27 15.91 -0.06 1.96
CA ASP A 27 14.88 -0.67 1.12
C ASP A 27 14.11 -1.74 1.90
N ALA A 28 14.79 -2.52 2.75
CA ALA A 28 14.15 -3.46 3.68
C ALA A 28 13.23 -2.74 4.70
N ARG A 29 13.51 -1.46 4.99
CA ARG A 29 12.66 -0.62 5.85
C ARG A 29 11.51 0.02 5.08
N ALA A 30 11.64 0.19 3.76
CA ALA A 30 10.60 0.70 2.86
C ALA A 30 9.59 -0.39 2.42
N THR A 31 10.00 -1.66 2.34
CA THR A 31 9.10 -2.77 1.93
C THR A 31 8.19 -3.26 3.06
N ALA A 32 8.44 -2.85 4.31
CA ALA A 32 7.44 -3.00 5.36
C ALA A 32 6.31 -2.02 5.07
N GLN A 33 5.24 -2.50 4.38
CA GLN A 33 4.03 -1.73 4.16
C GLN A 33 3.70 -0.93 5.43
N GLN A 34 3.71 0.39 5.32
CA GLN A 34 3.33 1.25 6.42
C GLN A 34 1.84 1.02 6.65
N ILE A 35 1.49 0.52 7.83
CA ILE A 35 0.10 0.49 8.25
C ILE A 35 -0.18 1.87 8.84
N GLY A 36 -0.86 2.73 8.09
CA GLY A 36 -1.34 4.03 8.53
C GLY A 36 -2.87 4.14 8.46
N SER A 37 -3.39 5.29 8.89
CA SER A 37 -4.83 5.59 8.85
C SER A 37 -5.39 5.51 7.43
N GLY A 38 -4.61 5.92 6.42
CA GLY A 38 -5.01 5.85 5.02
C GLY A 38 -5.26 4.41 4.55
N GLU A 39 -4.38 3.50 4.92
CA GLU A 39 -4.49 2.08 4.60
C GLU A 39 -5.66 1.41 5.34
N ILE A 40 -5.90 1.80 6.60
CA ILE A 40 -7.04 1.32 7.39
C ILE A 40 -8.36 1.73 6.72
N GLU A 41 -8.49 2.99 6.34
CA GLU A 41 -9.68 3.51 5.67
C GLU A 41 -9.83 2.91 4.27
N ALA A 42 -8.75 2.74 3.51
CA ALA A 42 -8.77 2.11 2.19
C ALA A 42 -9.35 0.70 2.25
N VAL A 43 -8.97 -0.10 3.24
CA VAL A 43 -9.59 -1.43 3.47
C VAL A 43 -11.07 -1.28 3.79
N ALA A 44 -11.45 -0.32 4.64
CA ALA A 44 -12.83 -0.10 5.06
C ALA A 44 -13.77 0.20 3.87
N VAL A 45 -13.32 1.03 2.92
CA VAL A 45 -14.13 1.46 1.77
C VAL A 45 -13.91 0.62 0.50
N SER A 46 -12.99 -0.34 0.53
CA SER A 46 -12.71 -1.21 -0.63
C SER A 46 -13.95 -1.98 -1.10
N ALA A 47 -13.97 -2.32 -2.38
CA ALA A 47 -15.01 -3.14 -3.00
C ALA A 47 -14.94 -4.64 -2.59
N ALA A 48 -13.99 -5.00 -1.73
CA ALA A 48 -13.82 -6.38 -1.28
C ALA A 48 -15.01 -6.86 -0.43
N PRO A 49 -15.31 -8.18 -0.45
CA PRO A 49 -16.29 -8.78 0.44
C PRO A 49 -16.10 -8.37 1.90
N LEU A 50 -17.20 -8.23 2.63
CA LEU A 50 -17.17 -7.78 4.03
C LEU A 50 -16.30 -8.68 4.91
N CYS A 51 -16.32 -10.00 4.69
CA CYS A 51 -15.49 -10.95 5.41
C CYS A 51 -13.99 -10.70 5.18
N GLU A 52 -13.59 -10.40 3.93
CA GLU A 52 -12.22 -10.10 3.56
C GLU A 52 -11.74 -8.77 4.16
N ARG A 53 -12.56 -7.72 4.09
CA ARG A 53 -12.25 -6.44 4.76
C ARG A 53 -12.02 -6.61 6.25
N ARG A 54 -12.90 -7.37 6.93
CA ARG A 54 -12.77 -7.66 8.37
C ARG A 54 -11.54 -8.50 8.69
N LEU A 55 -11.22 -9.47 7.85
CA LEU A 55 -10.01 -10.28 8.00
C LEU A 55 -8.77 -9.40 7.87
N ARG A 56 -8.68 -8.59 6.83
CA ARG A 56 -7.53 -7.72 6.57
C ARG A 56 -7.29 -6.72 7.70
N LEU A 57 -8.35 -6.08 8.20
CA LEU A 57 -8.26 -5.19 9.37
C LEU A 57 -7.73 -5.93 10.61
N ARG A 58 -8.14 -7.19 10.85
CA ARG A 58 -7.63 -7.98 11.98
C ARG A 58 -6.17 -8.35 11.82
N GLU A 59 -5.71 -8.64 10.61
CA GLU A 59 -4.29 -8.88 10.32
C GLU A 59 -3.46 -7.63 10.61
N MET A 60 -3.90 -6.46 10.10
CA MET A 60 -3.24 -5.17 10.35
C MET A 60 -3.16 -4.88 11.86
N ARG A 61 -4.22 -5.18 12.61
CA ARG A 61 -4.23 -5.04 14.07
C ARG A 61 -3.18 -5.93 14.74
N ALA A 62 -3.14 -7.21 14.37
CA ALA A 62 -2.19 -8.16 14.94
C ALA A 62 -0.75 -7.73 14.69
N GLU A 63 -0.47 -7.22 13.49
CA GLU A 63 0.83 -6.68 13.12
C GLU A 63 1.20 -5.43 13.93
N LEU A 64 0.30 -4.45 14.07
CA LEU A 64 0.55 -3.26 14.88
C LEU A 64 0.78 -3.60 16.36
N VAL A 65 0.04 -4.57 16.90
CA VAL A 65 0.25 -5.06 18.28
C VAL A 65 1.63 -5.68 18.41
N ALA A 66 2.03 -6.55 17.48
CA ALA A 66 3.36 -7.16 17.50
C ALA A 66 4.47 -6.11 17.40
N ARG A 67 4.31 -5.09 16.55
CA ARG A 67 5.27 -3.99 16.42
C ARG A 67 5.35 -3.15 17.70
N ARG A 68 4.21 -2.82 18.32
CA ARG A 68 4.15 -2.08 19.59
C ARG A 68 4.84 -2.86 20.71
N ASP A 69 4.57 -4.15 20.81
CA ASP A 69 5.13 -5.04 21.84
C ASP A 69 6.65 -5.25 21.63
N ALA A 70 7.12 -5.15 20.37
CA ALA A 70 8.54 -5.09 20.03
C ALA A 70 9.19 -3.71 20.26
N GLY A 71 8.44 -2.72 20.75
CA GLY A 71 8.95 -1.39 21.09
C GLY A 71 8.99 -0.39 19.94
N HIS A 72 8.29 -0.64 18.83
CA HIS A 72 8.22 0.29 17.69
C HIS A 72 7.22 1.44 17.94
N GLY A 73 7.53 2.31 18.90
CA GLY A 73 6.80 3.56 19.15
C GLY A 73 5.36 3.38 19.64
N ASP A 74 4.64 4.50 19.72
CA ASP A 74 3.22 4.49 20.10
C ASP A 74 2.34 4.21 18.86
N LEU A 75 1.90 2.96 18.76
CA LEU A 75 0.99 2.49 17.71
C LEU A 75 -0.45 2.34 18.23
N GLN A 76 -0.71 2.66 19.50
CA GLN A 76 -2.05 2.53 20.08
C GLN A 76 -3.12 3.33 19.31
N PRO A 77 -2.85 4.57 18.82
CA PRO A 77 -3.84 5.32 18.04
C PRO A 77 -4.34 4.57 16.79
N LEU A 78 -3.44 3.87 16.08
CA LEU A 78 -3.76 3.10 14.88
C LEU A 78 -4.50 1.80 15.23
N ILE A 79 -4.12 1.13 16.33
CA ILE A 79 -4.85 -0.04 16.84
C ILE A 79 -6.29 0.33 17.17
N ASP A 80 -6.49 1.45 17.88
CA ASP A 80 -7.82 1.93 18.24
C ASP A 80 -8.63 2.34 17.00
N GLU A 81 -7.97 2.89 15.97
CA GLU A 81 -8.60 3.22 14.70
C GLU A 81 -9.13 1.96 13.99
N ILE A 82 -8.33 0.89 13.96
CA ILE A 82 -8.78 -0.40 13.42
C ILE A 82 -9.98 -0.93 14.21
N ASP A 83 -9.92 -0.88 15.54
CA ASP A 83 -11.00 -1.37 16.40
C ASP A 83 -12.30 -0.57 16.18
N ARG A 84 -12.22 0.75 16.04
CA ARG A 84 -13.36 1.61 15.65
C ARG A 84 -13.89 1.25 14.27
N THR A 85 -13.01 1.05 13.29
CA THR A 85 -13.40 0.70 11.91
C THR A 85 -14.09 -0.67 11.86
N LEU A 86 -13.58 -1.67 12.58
CA LEU A 86 -14.21 -2.99 12.72
C LEU A 86 -15.60 -2.93 13.36
N ALA A 87 -15.82 -1.99 14.29
CA ALA A 87 -17.11 -1.75 14.93
C ALA A 87 -18.11 -1.01 14.02
N ARG A 88 -17.62 -0.15 13.11
CA ARG A 88 -18.44 0.56 12.11
C ARG A 88 -18.88 -0.34 10.95
N LEU A 89 -18.08 -1.36 10.60
CA LEU A 89 -18.44 -2.30 9.55
C LEU A 89 -19.71 -3.09 9.92
N PRO A 90 -20.62 -3.35 8.96
CA PRO A 90 -21.82 -4.15 9.20
C PRO A 90 -21.48 -5.51 9.84
N LYS A 91 -22.39 -6.02 10.67
CA LYS A 91 -22.34 -7.42 11.11
C LYS A 91 -22.81 -8.30 9.95
N ALA A 92 -22.12 -9.41 9.74
CA ALA A 92 -22.54 -10.45 8.80
C ALA A 92 -23.79 -11.17 9.30
#